data_AF-A0A968X1Q3-F1
#
_entry.id   AF-A0A968X1Q3-F1
#
_cell.length_a   1.000
_cell.length_b   1.000
_cell.length_c   1.000
_cell.angle_alpha   90.00
_cell.angle_beta   90.00
_cell.angle_gamma   90.00
#
_symmetry.space_group_name_H-M   'P 1'
#
loop_
_entity.id
_entity.type
_entity.pdbx_description
1 polymer ?
#
loop_
_entity_poly.entity_id
_entity_poly.type
_entity_poly.pdbx_seq_one_letter_code
_entity_poly.pdbx_strand_id
1 'polypeptide(L)'
;MSRLTLPPNAPFSGAQKMWLKGFLDGVSSVIVPASGGSSTQSTAPTGLPVTILWGSQTGNSQGLGKKLSKSLAAKGHSPTLRDMAEVSPADLTNAENVLIITSTYGDGEPPDNAAALHAALHADDAPLLETVNFAVLALGDSNYAEFCKCGRDFHNRLTALGAKPLIPIIEVDVDYDEPFANWTKQLEQVLVA
;
A
#
# COMPACT_ATOMS: atom_id res chain seq x y z
N MET A 1 -45.21 14.09 -10.27
CA MET A 1 -43.84 14.35 -9.78
C MET A 1 -42.97 13.19 -10.25
N SER A 2 -42.21 13.40 -11.31
CA SER A 2 -41.50 12.34 -12.03
C SER A 2 -40.19 12.02 -11.33
N ARG A 3 -40.05 10.77 -10.85
CA ARG A 3 -38.83 10.27 -10.20
C ARG A 3 -37.74 10.13 -11.27
N LEU A 4 -36.58 10.75 -11.05
CA LEU A 4 -35.44 10.66 -11.97
C LEU A 4 -34.92 9.21 -11.97
N THR A 5 -35.18 8.44 -13.01
CA THR A 5 -34.70 7.06 -13.15
C THR A 5 -33.49 7.01 -14.09
N LEU A 6 -32.46 6.26 -13.69
CA LEU A 6 -31.29 6.05 -14.52
C LEU A 6 -31.64 5.14 -15.71
N PRO A 7 -31.21 5.46 -16.94
CA PRO A 7 -31.42 4.60 -18.09
C PRO A 7 -30.60 3.29 -17.97
N PRO A 8 -31.13 2.15 -18.43
CA PRO A 8 -30.51 0.83 -18.24
C PRO A 8 -29.13 0.69 -18.91
N ASN A 9 -28.85 1.48 -19.95
CA ASN A 9 -27.61 1.45 -20.72
C ASN A 9 -26.52 2.44 -20.24
N ALA A 10 -26.57 2.86 -18.98
CA ALA A 10 -25.52 3.73 -18.45
C ALA A 10 -24.17 2.97 -18.32
N PRO A 11 -23.06 3.50 -18.85
CA PRO A 11 -21.74 2.83 -18.93
C PRO A 11 -20.99 2.92 -17.58
N PHE A 12 -21.64 2.44 -16.52
CA PHE A 12 -21.13 2.46 -15.15
C PHE A 12 -21.04 1.04 -14.61
N SER A 13 -20.01 0.76 -13.81
CA SER A 13 -19.84 -0.52 -13.11
C SER A 13 -20.96 -0.75 -12.09
N GLY A 14 -21.16 -2.00 -11.64
CA GLY A 14 -22.19 -2.33 -10.65
C GLY A 14 -22.07 -1.50 -9.36
N ALA A 15 -20.83 -1.28 -8.91
CA ALA A 15 -20.53 -0.45 -7.75
C ALA A 15 -20.86 1.04 -7.97
N GLN A 16 -20.57 1.59 -9.17
CA GLN A 16 -20.92 2.98 -9.51
C GLN A 16 -22.44 3.20 -9.57
N LYS A 17 -23.20 2.22 -10.07
CA LYS A 17 -24.67 2.29 -10.12
C LYS A 17 -25.27 2.26 -8.71
N MET A 18 -24.70 1.47 -7.81
CA MET A 18 -25.14 1.41 -6.41
C MET A 18 -24.84 2.71 -5.66
N TRP A 19 -23.67 3.32 -5.89
CA TRP A 19 -23.33 4.62 -5.33
C TRP A 19 -24.26 5.73 -5.83
N LEU A 20 -24.49 5.81 -7.15
CA LEU A 20 -25.32 6.86 -7.75
C LEU A 20 -26.79 6.77 -7.35
N LYS A 21 -27.32 5.55 -7.16
CA LYS A 21 -28.67 5.34 -6.63
C LYS A 21 -28.78 5.85 -5.19
N GLY A 22 -27.80 5.54 -4.33
CA GLY A 22 -27.76 6.04 -2.96
C GLY A 22 -27.66 7.56 -2.87
N PHE A 23 -26.88 8.18 -3.77
CA PHE A 23 -26.80 9.63 -3.88
C PHE A 23 -28.16 10.25 -4.25
N LEU A 24 -28.81 9.75 -5.31
CA LEU A 24 -30.10 10.27 -5.79
C LEU A 24 -31.23 10.08 -4.78
N ASP A 25 -31.26 8.96 -4.06
CA ASP A 25 -32.21 8.73 -2.96
C ASP A 25 -31.91 9.64 -1.75
N GLY A 26 -30.65 10.07 -1.56
CA GLY A 26 -30.22 10.96 -0.48
C GLY A 26 -30.49 12.45 -0.70
N VAL A 27 -30.55 12.94 -1.95
CA VAL A 27 -30.73 14.38 -2.24
C VAL A 27 -32.17 14.89 -1.99
N SER A 28 -33.13 14.01 -1.67
CA SER A 28 -34.52 14.40 -1.40
C SER A 28 -34.87 14.53 0.09
N SER A 29 -33.92 14.31 1.01
CA SER A 29 -34.19 14.41 2.45
C SER A 29 -33.47 15.60 3.07
N VAL A 30 -33.96 16.79 2.76
CA VAL A 30 -33.70 17.99 3.57
C VAL A 30 -34.95 18.26 4.39
N ILE A 31 -34.75 18.29 5.70
CA ILE A 31 -35.66 18.65 6.82
C ILE A 31 -36.43 17.48 7.49
N VAL A 32 -35.86 16.93 8.58
CA VAL A 32 -36.54 16.64 9.86
C VAL A 32 -35.50 16.40 10.98
N PRO A 33 -35.68 16.94 12.20
CA PRO A 33 -34.80 16.65 13.33
C PRO A 33 -35.35 15.47 14.13
N ALA A 34 -34.53 14.46 14.43
CA ALA A 34 -34.55 13.67 15.67
C ALA A 34 -33.65 12.41 15.57
N SER A 35 -32.76 12.29 16.55
CA SER A 35 -32.39 11.09 17.31
C SER A 35 -32.06 9.78 16.56
N GLY A 36 -30.80 9.36 16.72
CA GLY A 36 -30.43 7.94 16.81
C GLY A 36 -30.15 7.25 15.48
N GLY A 37 -28.87 7.26 15.10
CA GLY A 37 -28.36 6.43 14.01
C GLY A 37 -26.93 6.79 13.70
N SER A 38 -25.98 6.08 14.32
CA SER A 38 -24.57 6.14 13.97
C SER A 38 -24.42 5.69 12.51
N SER A 39 -24.46 6.66 11.60
CA SER A 39 -23.94 6.50 10.26
C SER A 39 -22.43 6.47 10.40
N THR A 40 -21.85 5.27 10.31
CA THR A 40 -20.44 5.10 9.94
C THR A 40 -20.27 5.73 8.57
N GLN A 41 -19.94 7.03 8.56
CA GLN A 41 -19.44 7.73 7.40
C GLN A 41 -18.22 6.94 6.91
N SER A 42 -18.38 6.22 5.80
CA SER A 42 -17.25 5.84 4.98
C SER A 42 -16.72 7.11 4.35
N THR A 43 -15.78 7.76 5.04
CA THR A 43 -14.90 8.75 4.42
C THR A 43 -14.17 8.04 3.30
N ALA A 44 -14.54 8.33 2.06
CA ALA A 44 -13.65 8.06 0.95
C ALA A 44 -12.30 8.72 1.30
N PRO A 45 -11.18 7.99 1.25
CA PRO A 45 -9.88 8.56 1.55
C PRO A 45 -9.62 9.75 0.62
N THR A 46 -9.66 10.97 1.15
CA THR A 46 -9.38 12.21 0.41
C THR A 46 -7.88 12.40 0.15
N GLY A 47 -7.05 11.49 0.64
CA GLY A 47 -5.59 11.51 0.49
C GLY A 47 -5.09 10.48 -0.52
N LEU A 48 -3.91 10.72 -1.08
CA LEU A 48 -3.24 9.76 -1.96
C LEU A 48 -3.23 8.35 -1.35
N PRO A 49 -3.69 7.32 -2.09
CA PRO A 49 -3.66 5.95 -1.62
C PRO A 49 -2.21 5.45 -1.58
N VAL A 50 -1.79 4.96 -0.41
CA VAL A 50 -0.46 4.39 -0.22
C VAL A 50 -0.58 3.02 0.44
N THR A 51 -0.09 1.98 -0.21
CA THR A 51 -0.07 0.62 0.33
C THR A 51 1.30 0.37 0.96
N ILE A 52 1.32 0.09 2.27
CA ILE A 52 2.55 -0.24 3.00
C ILE A 52 2.57 -1.75 3.24
N LEU A 53 3.57 -2.45 2.71
CA LEU A 53 3.75 -3.89 2.85
C LEU A 53 4.89 -4.16 3.82
N TRP A 54 4.70 -5.12 4.72
CA TRP A 54 5.74 -5.52 5.66
C TRP A 54 6.05 -7.02 5.62
N GLY A 55 7.34 -7.35 5.56
CA GLY A 55 7.90 -8.70 5.71
C GLY A 55 8.76 -8.77 6.97
N SER A 56 8.46 -9.66 7.91
CA SER A 56 9.14 -9.70 9.22
C SER A 56 9.01 -11.04 9.93
N GLN A 57 10.08 -11.53 10.57
CA GLN A 57 10.00 -12.67 11.50
C GLN A 57 9.85 -12.22 12.96
N THR A 58 10.56 -11.15 13.37
CA THR A 58 10.62 -10.70 14.77
C THR A 58 9.77 -9.46 15.05
N GLY A 59 9.09 -8.92 14.04
CA GLY A 59 8.17 -7.77 14.19
C GLY A 59 8.80 -6.39 13.95
N ASN A 60 10.10 -6.28 13.68
CA ASN A 60 10.77 -5.00 13.43
C ASN A 60 10.17 -4.25 12.23
N SER A 61 10.12 -4.89 11.05
CA SER A 61 9.53 -4.30 9.84
C SER A 61 8.05 -3.95 10.01
N GLN A 62 7.29 -4.76 10.77
CA GLN A 62 5.89 -4.48 11.10
C GLN A 62 5.76 -3.22 11.97
N GLY A 63 6.63 -3.08 12.97
CA GLY A 63 6.68 -1.90 13.84
C GLY A 63 6.99 -0.63 13.05
N LEU A 64 7.97 -0.70 12.14
CA LEU A 64 8.30 0.40 11.23
C LEU A 64 7.14 0.73 10.28
N GLY A 65 6.45 -0.27 9.72
CA GLY A 65 5.27 -0.06 8.89
C GLY A 65 4.14 0.67 9.63
N LYS A 66 3.91 0.32 10.91
CA LYS A 66 2.94 1.04 11.76
C LYS A 66 3.37 2.49 12.01
N LYS A 67 4.66 2.75 12.26
CA LYS A 67 5.20 4.11 12.42
C LYS A 67 5.01 4.93 11.13
N LEU A 68 5.35 4.36 9.98
CA LEU A 68 5.23 5.00 8.68
C LEU A 68 3.78 5.33 8.35
N SER A 69 2.85 4.38 8.56
CA SER A 69 1.42 4.60 8.36
C SER A 69 0.90 5.79 9.16
N LYS A 70 1.31 5.91 10.43
CA LYS A 70 0.93 7.08 11.25
C LYS A 70 1.52 8.39 10.72
N SER A 71 2.78 8.39 10.26
CA SER A 71 3.42 9.58 9.69
C SER A 71 2.69 10.06 8.44
N LEU A 72 2.44 9.16 7.49
CA LEU A 72 1.77 9.49 6.24
C LEU A 72 0.32 9.92 6.45
N ALA A 73 -0.40 9.28 7.38
CA ALA A 73 -1.76 9.70 7.73
C ALA A 73 -1.78 11.13 8.34
N ALA A 74 -0.79 11.48 9.16
CA ALA A 74 -0.65 12.82 9.72
C ALA A 74 -0.35 13.89 8.64
N LYS A 75 0.17 13.47 7.48
CA LYS A 75 0.38 14.33 6.29
C LYS A 75 -0.83 14.39 5.35
N GLY A 76 -1.93 13.71 5.69
CA GLY A 76 -3.15 13.71 4.89
C GLY A 76 -3.18 12.67 3.77
N HIS A 77 -2.22 11.73 3.72
CA HIS A 77 -2.31 10.57 2.84
C HIS A 77 -3.26 9.52 3.41
N SER A 78 -3.59 8.52 2.59
CA SER A 78 -4.44 7.39 2.99
C SER A 78 -3.65 6.08 2.98
N PRO A 79 -2.77 5.88 3.99
CA PRO A 79 -1.95 4.70 4.06
C PRO A 79 -2.73 3.47 4.53
N THR A 80 -2.55 2.34 3.84
CA THR A 80 -3.06 1.03 4.24
C THR A 80 -1.89 0.11 4.54
N LEU A 81 -1.76 -0.33 5.79
CA LEU A 81 -0.72 -1.28 6.20
C LEU A 81 -1.21 -2.71 5.98
N ARG A 82 -0.44 -3.53 5.26
CA ARG A 82 -0.77 -4.93 4.92
C ARG A 82 0.39 -5.88 5.20
N ASP A 83 0.03 -7.05 5.72
CA ASP A 83 0.94 -8.20 5.78
C ASP A 83 1.17 -8.74 4.37
N MET A 84 2.42 -9.00 4.00
CA MET A 84 2.75 -9.58 2.69
C MET A 84 2.11 -10.95 2.47
N ALA A 85 1.78 -11.69 3.53
CA ALA A 85 1.16 -13.01 3.43
C ALA A 85 -0.25 -12.97 2.82
N GLU A 86 -0.90 -11.81 2.87
CA GLU A 86 -2.26 -11.60 2.38
C GLU A 86 -2.30 -10.91 1.00
N VAL A 87 -1.13 -10.58 0.43
CA VAL A 87 -1.02 -9.76 -0.78
C VAL A 87 -0.65 -10.63 -1.97
N SER A 88 -1.42 -10.50 -3.04
CA SER A 88 -1.15 -11.13 -4.33
C SER A 88 -0.55 -10.13 -5.32
N PRO A 89 0.14 -10.58 -6.38
CA PRO A 89 0.59 -9.69 -7.46
C PRO A 89 -0.56 -8.87 -8.10
N ALA A 90 -1.77 -9.42 -8.14
CA ALA A 90 -2.95 -8.72 -8.65
C ALA A 90 -3.36 -7.53 -7.76
N ASP A 91 -3.15 -7.61 -6.44
CA ASP A 91 -3.38 -6.45 -5.57
C ASP A 91 -2.41 -5.31 -5.90
N LEU A 92 -1.17 -5.63 -6.26
CA LEU A 92 -0.14 -4.65 -6.63
C LEU A 92 -0.48 -3.94 -7.95
N THR A 93 -1.03 -4.66 -8.94
CA THR A 93 -1.45 -4.03 -10.21
C THR A 93 -2.52 -2.96 -10.04
N ASN A 94 -3.30 -3.04 -8.96
CA ASN A 94 -4.35 -2.08 -8.65
C ASN A 94 -3.88 -0.97 -7.69
N ALA A 95 -2.64 -1.04 -7.20
CA ALA A 95 -2.05 -0.07 -6.30
C ALA A 95 -1.32 1.03 -7.10
N GLU A 96 -1.37 2.26 -6.60
CA GLU A 96 -0.64 3.38 -7.20
C GLU A 96 0.73 3.57 -6.56
N ASN A 97 0.79 3.53 -5.22
CA ASN A 97 2.00 3.74 -4.45
C ASN A 97 2.20 2.58 -3.46
N VAL A 98 3.30 1.84 -3.61
CA VAL A 98 3.63 0.65 -2.80
C VAL A 98 4.93 0.85 -2.04
N LEU A 99 4.87 0.87 -0.72
CA LEU A 99 6.03 1.03 0.16
C LEU A 99 6.33 -0.29 0.86
N ILE A 100 7.52 -0.85 0.62
CA ILE A 100 7.93 -2.16 1.12
C ILE A 100 8.92 -1.97 2.27
N ILE A 101 8.65 -2.61 3.40
CA ILE A 101 9.61 -2.73 4.51
C ILE A 101 9.79 -4.22 4.80
N THR A 102 10.97 -4.76 4.48
CA THR A 102 11.22 -6.19 4.65
C THR A 102 12.57 -6.45 5.28
N SER A 103 12.65 -7.46 6.14
CA SER A 103 13.91 -7.98 6.62
C SER A 103 14.40 -9.14 5.75
N THR A 104 15.63 -9.58 5.98
CA THR A 104 16.23 -10.75 5.33
C THR A 104 16.55 -11.80 6.39
N TYR A 105 16.33 -13.08 6.11
CA TYR A 105 16.61 -14.19 7.04
C TYR A 105 17.51 -15.26 6.42
N GLY A 106 18.19 -16.03 7.28
CA GLY A 106 19.02 -17.17 6.86
C GLY A 106 20.05 -16.78 5.81
N ASP A 107 20.09 -17.56 4.73
CA ASP A 107 20.99 -17.37 3.58
C ASP A 107 20.40 -16.39 2.54
N GLY A 108 19.79 -15.30 3.02
CA GLY A 108 19.21 -14.27 2.16
C GLY A 108 17.74 -14.46 1.83
N GLU A 109 17.07 -15.39 2.50
CA GLU A 109 15.67 -15.73 2.25
C GLU A 109 14.72 -14.60 2.69
N PRO A 110 13.55 -14.48 2.03
CA PRO A 110 12.50 -13.62 2.54
C PRO A 110 11.96 -14.15 3.88
N PRO A 111 11.45 -13.27 4.76
CA PRO A 111 10.70 -13.68 5.94
C PRO A 111 9.52 -14.58 5.54
N ASP A 112 9.06 -15.44 6.45
CA ASP A 112 8.00 -16.43 6.15
C ASP A 112 6.74 -15.77 5.55
N ASN A 113 6.35 -14.62 6.09
CA ASN A 113 5.17 -13.90 5.63
C ASN A 113 5.36 -13.20 4.27
N ALA A 114 6.60 -13.04 3.80
CA ALA A 114 6.92 -12.45 2.50
C ALA A 114 7.22 -13.49 1.41
N ALA A 115 7.48 -14.74 1.79
CA ALA A 115 7.97 -15.78 0.88
C ALA A 115 7.02 -16.05 -0.31
N ALA A 116 5.71 -16.12 -0.05
CA ALA A 116 4.72 -16.38 -1.10
C ALA A 116 4.65 -15.24 -2.13
N LEU A 117 4.61 -13.99 -1.68
CA LEU A 117 4.60 -12.82 -2.56
C LEU A 117 5.91 -12.71 -3.34
N HIS A 118 7.05 -12.95 -2.67
CA HIS A 118 8.36 -12.97 -3.31
C HIS A 118 8.42 -13.98 -4.45
N ALA A 119 8.00 -15.23 -4.22
CA ALA A 119 7.95 -16.28 -5.22
C ALA A 119 6.99 -15.92 -6.37
N ALA A 120 5.78 -15.43 -6.06
CA ALA A 120 4.78 -15.06 -7.06
C ALA A 120 5.25 -13.92 -7.96
N LEU A 121 5.99 -12.94 -7.41
CA LEU A 121 6.58 -11.88 -8.22
C LEU A 121 7.70 -12.40 -9.12
N HIS A 122 8.48 -13.39 -8.69
CA HIS A 122 9.59 -13.95 -9.47
C HIS A 122 9.16 -14.99 -10.53
N ALA A 123 7.90 -15.42 -10.53
CA ALA A 123 7.37 -16.33 -11.54
C ALA A 123 7.31 -15.70 -12.94
N ASP A 124 7.33 -16.54 -13.98
CA ASP A 124 7.30 -16.10 -15.38
C ASP A 124 5.98 -15.42 -15.77
N ASP A 125 4.89 -15.74 -15.06
CA ASP A 125 3.54 -15.21 -15.27
C ASP A 125 3.21 -14.00 -14.37
N ALA A 126 4.21 -13.45 -13.67
CA ALA A 126 4.03 -12.26 -12.87
C ALA A 126 3.54 -11.07 -13.73
N PRO A 127 2.50 -10.33 -13.29
CA PRO A 127 1.96 -9.23 -14.06
C PRO A 127 2.93 -8.05 -14.13
N LEU A 128 2.83 -7.27 -15.20
CA LEU A 128 3.53 -5.99 -15.31
C LEU A 128 2.94 -4.98 -14.31
N LEU A 129 3.80 -4.11 -13.80
CA LEU A 129 3.51 -3.12 -12.75
C LEU A 129 3.83 -1.69 -13.22
N GLU A 130 3.67 -1.41 -14.51
CA GLU A 130 4.09 -0.14 -15.17
C GLU A 130 3.46 1.14 -14.57
N THR A 131 2.31 0.99 -13.93
CA THR A 131 1.57 2.08 -13.27
C THR A 131 1.91 2.23 -11.79
N VAL A 132 2.69 1.31 -11.22
CA VAL A 132 3.01 1.27 -9.79
C VAL A 132 4.26 2.08 -9.51
N ASN A 133 4.16 3.01 -8.57
CA ASN A 133 5.32 3.65 -7.96
C ASN A 133 5.67 2.91 -6.67
N PHE A 134 6.96 2.73 -6.37
CA PHE A 134 7.36 1.99 -5.17
C PHE A 134 8.60 2.53 -4.46
N ALA A 135 8.78 2.13 -3.20
CA ALA A 135 10.03 2.32 -2.47
C ALA A 135 10.29 1.13 -1.55
N VAL A 136 11.56 0.82 -1.29
CA VAL A 136 11.96 -0.31 -0.44
C VAL A 136 12.88 0.16 0.68
N LEU A 137 12.54 -0.22 1.90
CA LEU A 137 13.43 -0.19 3.06
C LEU A 137 13.79 -1.64 3.41
N ALA A 138 15.05 -1.99 3.18
CA ALA A 138 15.57 -3.33 3.41
C ALA A 138 16.28 -3.36 4.76
N LEU A 139 15.84 -4.24 5.66
CA LEU A 139 16.48 -4.48 6.94
C LEU A 139 17.38 -5.72 6.81
N GLY A 140 18.59 -5.62 7.31
CA GLY A 140 19.57 -6.69 7.34
C GLY A 140 20.56 -6.52 8.47
N ASP A 141 21.53 -7.43 8.51
CA ASP A 141 22.67 -7.37 9.42
C ASP A 141 23.92 -7.64 8.57
N SER A 142 24.84 -6.68 8.56
CA SER A 142 26.05 -6.73 7.72
C SER A 142 27.04 -7.82 8.13
N ASN A 143 26.82 -8.48 9.28
CA ASN A 143 27.58 -9.67 9.68
C ASN A 143 27.22 -10.91 8.86
N TYR A 144 26.12 -10.87 8.08
CA TYR A 144 25.70 -11.96 7.21
C TYR A 144 26.08 -11.66 5.76
N ALA A 145 26.49 -12.71 5.02
CA ALA A 145 26.91 -12.58 3.62
C ALA A 145 25.82 -11.98 2.73
N GLU A 146 24.56 -12.37 2.97
CA GLU A 146 23.40 -11.94 2.19
C GLU A 146 22.71 -10.73 2.82
N PHE A 147 23.49 -9.76 3.33
CA PHE A 147 23.00 -8.49 3.90
C PHE A 147 21.91 -7.89 3.00
N CYS A 148 20.71 -7.59 3.52
CA CYS A 148 19.60 -6.94 2.79
C CYS A 148 19.13 -7.60 1.47
N LYS A 149 19.48 -8.86 1.19
CA LYS A 149 19.19 -9.51 -0.10
C LYS A 149 17.71 -9.51 -0.46
N CYS A 150 16.82 -9.91 0.46
CA CYS A 150 15.38 -9.93 0.22
C CYS A 150 14.85 -8.57 -0.27
N GLY A 151 15.29 -7.47 0.36
CA GLY A 151 14.89 -6.12 -0.06
C GLY A 151 15.44 -5.75 -1.44
N ARG A 152 16.69 -6.12 -1.76
CA ARG A 152 17.24 -5.96 -3.11
C ARG A 152 16.46 -6.76 -4.15
N ASP A 153 16.07 -7.99 -3.83
CA ASP A 153 15.31 -8.86 -4.73
C ASP A 153 13.95 -8.24 -5.06
N PHE A 154 13.22 -7.73 -4.05
CA PHE A 154 11.99 -6.96 -4.29
C PHE A 154 12.24 -5.72 -5.16
N HIS A 155 13.26 -4.92 -4.86
CA HIS A 155 13.55 -3.70 -5.63
C HIS A 155 13.86 -4.01 -7.11
N ASN A 156 14.76 -4.97 -7.34
CA ASN A 156 15.16 -5.38 -8.67
C ASN A 156 13.97 -5.98 -9.43
N ARG A 157 13.19 -6.83 -8.78
CA ARG A 157 12.07 -7.50 -9.45
C ARG A 157 10.94 -6.54 -9.79
N LEU A 158 10.57 -5.63 -8.89
CA LEU A 158 9.56 -4.60 -9.19
C LEU A 158 9.99 -3.70 -10.34
N THR A 159 11.26 -3.29 -10.36
CA THR A 159 11.84 -2.52 -11.47
C THR A 159 11.76 -3.30 -12.79
N ALA A 160 12.11 -4.60 -12.77
CA ALA A 160 12.04 -5.46 -13.95
C ALA A 160 10.60 -5.67 -14.46
N LEU A 161 9.60 -5.61 -13.58
CA LEU A 161 8.17 -5.64 -13.93
C LEU A 161 7.63 -4.28 -14.39
N GLY A 162 8.46 -3.24 -14.46
CA GLY A 162 8.09 -1.91 -14.97
C GLY A 162 7.66 -0.90 -13.90
N ALA A 163 7.65 -1.29 -12.62
CA ALA A 163 7.33 -0.35 -11.55
C ALA A 163 8.42 0.73 -11.42
N LYS A 164 8.03 1.93 -10.97
CA LYS A 164 8.92 3.09 -10.90
C LYS A 164 9.36 3.34 -9.46
N PRO A 165 10.67 3.34 -9.16
CA PRO A 165 11.13 3.67 -7.82
C PRO A 165 10.89 5.17 -7.54
N LEU A 166 10.22 5.48 -6.44
CA LEU A 166 10.02 6.84 -5.92
C LEU A 166 11.33 7.44 -5.43
N ILE A 167 12.11 6.61 -4.73
CA ILE A 167 13.43 6.90 -4.19
C ILE A 167 14.31 5.65 -4.28
N PRO A 168 15.65 5.78 -4.24
CA PRO A 168 16.54 4.63 -4.17
C PRO A 168 16.19 3.70 -2.98
N ILE A 169 16.45 2.40 -3.16
CA ILE A 169 16.40 1.45 -2.04
C ILE A 169 17.34 1.92 -0.93
N ILE A 170 16.88 1.83 0.32
CA ILE A 170 17.73 2.05 1.49
C ILE A 170 17.94 0.70 2.18
N GLU A 171 19.20 0.28 2.23
CA GLU A 171 19.67 -0.90 2.95
C GLU A 171 20.12 -0.48 4.35
N VAL A 172 19.58 -1.14 5.37
CA VAL A 172 19.68 -0.72 6.76
C VAL A 172 20.21 -1.88 7.59
N ASP A 173 21.22 -1.58 8.40
CA ASP A 173 21.80 -2.52 9.36
C ASP A 173 20.94 -2.58 10.66
N VAL A 174 21.46 -3.17 11.73
CA VAL A 174 20.76 -3.36 13.00
C VAL A 174 20.22 -2.04 13.60
N ASP A 175 20.93 -0.92 13.42
CA ASP A 175 20.46 0.41 13.82
C ASP A 175 19.65 1.06 12.69
N TYR A 176 18.33 0.91 12.78
CA TYR A 176 17.40 1.37 11.76
C TYR A 176 16.70 2.69 12.08
N ASP A 177 16.87 3.27 13.26
CA ASP A 177 16.04 4.41 13.69
C ASP A 177 16.32 5.69 12.86
N GLU A 178 17.59 6.07 12.69
CA GLU A 178 17.97 7.22 11.87
C GLU A 178 17.72 6.99 10.36
N PRO A 179 18.13 5.85 9.76
CA PRO A 179 17.82 5.55 8.36
C PRO A 179 16.32 5.54 8.07
N PHE A 180 15.50 4.98 8.96
CA PHE A 180 14.04 4.97 8.83
C PHE A 180 13.45 6.39 8.87
N ALA A 181 13.93 7.24 9.79
CA ALA A 181 13.47 8.62 9.88
C ALA A 181 13.81 9.41 8.60
N ASN A 182 15.02 9.24 8.07
CA ASN A 182 15.43 9.88 6.83
C ASN A 182 14.62 9.37 5.62
N TRP A 183 14.42 8.05 5.53
CA TRP A 183 13.60 7.43 4.49
C TRP A 183 12.16 7.97 4.50
N THR A 184 11.55 8.04 5.69
CA THR A 184 10.20 8.60 5.88
C THR A 184 10.12 10.04 5.39
N LYS A 185 11.11 10.88 5.75
CA LYS A 185 11.16 12.28 5.33
C LYS A 185 11.26 12.43 3.81
N GLN A 186 12.05 11.59 3.14
CA GLN A 186 12.16 11.61 1.68
C GLN A 186 10.84 11.21 1.01
N LEU A 187 10.17 10.18 1.53
CA LEU A 187 8.87 9.76 1.02
C LEU A 187 7.82 10.86 1.16
N GLU A 188 7.76 11.55 2.29
CA GLU A 188 6.86 12.68 2.50
C GLU A 188 7.11 13.87 1.55
N GLN A 189 8.31 13.99 0.98
CA GLN A 189 8.63 15.02 -0.01
C GLN A 189 8.24 14.62 -1.44
N VAL A 190 8.34 13.33 -1.76
CA VAL A 190 8.06 12.81 -3.11
C VAL A 190 6.58 12.49 -3.29
N LEU A 191 5.89 12.04 -2.25
CA LEU A 191 4.45 11.82 -2.25
C LEU A 191 3.73 13.18 -2.13
N VAL A 192 3.56 13.88 -3.24
CA VAL A 192 2.82 15.16 -3.28
C VAL A 192 1.38 14.89 -3.69
N ALA A 193 0.44 15.23 -2.79
CA ALA A 193 -1.01 15.08 -2.98
C ALA A 193 -1.60 16.03 -4.02
#